data_AF-A0A6G6WY54-F1
#
_entry.id   AF-A0A6G6WY54-F1
#
_cell.length_a   1.000
_cell.length_b   1.000
_cell.length_c   1.000
_cell.angle_alpha   90.00
_cell.angle_beta   90.00
_cell.angle_gamma   90.00
#
_symmetry.space_group_name_H-M   'P 1'
#
loop_
_entity.id
_entity.type
_entity.pdbx_description
1 polymer ?
#
loop_
_entity_poly.entity_id
_entity_poly.type
_entity_poly.pdbx_seq_one_letter_code
_entity_poly.pdbx_strand_id
1 'polypeptide(L)'
;MKPDSAPKFPSVDSCVSALTDTLVRIDRPNSSEQVNLAPIVAFLQATLARMPDYLRLVFRILTLVFDAWPLIVSGRPFHRLDLARRIDQVERWQRSRLTFRQALIAFYRSFVIFALYSELNKEETASDFCTKQD
;
A
#
# COMPACT_ATOMS: atom_id res chain seq x y z
N MET A 1 -14.27 -4.99 -13.21
CA MET A 1 -15.29 -4.47 -12.28
C MET A 1 -14.90 -3.05 -11.90
N LYS A 2 -15.61 -2.03 -12.40
CA LYS A 2 -15.33 -0.60 -12.10
C LYS A 2 -16.00 -0.24 -10.76
N PRO A 3 -15.42 0.67 -9.95
CA PRO A 3 -15.50 0.62 -8.49
C PRO A 3 -16.58 1.57 -7.99
N ASP A 4 -17.67 1.03 -7.48
CA ASP A 4 -18.64 1.80 -6.69
C ASP A 4 -18.73 1.18 -5.31
N SER A 5 -18.61 2.02 -4.29
CA SER A 5 -18.56 1.71 -2.85
C SER A 5 -17.16 1.63 -2.20
N ALA A 6 -16.21 2.49 -2.61
CA ALA A 6 -15.17 2.87 -1.65
C ALA A 6 -15.87 3.61 -0.48
N PRO A 7 -15.63 3.21 0.79
CA PRO A 7 -16.30 3.82 1.94
C PRO A 7 -16.09 5.34 1.98
N LYS A 8 -17.14 6.11 2.27
CA LYS A 8 -17.04 7.58 2.45
C LYS A 8 -16.16 7.97 3.65
N PHE A 9 -15.90 7.02 4.54
CA PHE A 9 -15.17 7.20 5.77
C PHE A 9 -13.75 6.66 5.63
N PRO A 10 -12.79 7.21 6.39
CA PRO A 10 -11.45 6.70 6.40
C PRO A 10 -11.45 5.23 6.85
N SER A 11 -10.90 4.37 6.00
CA SER A 11 -10.87 2.93 6.18
C SER A 11 -9.45 2.44 6.02
N VAL A 12 -9.02 1.60 6.97
CA VAL A 12 -7.67 1.04 6.99
C VAL A 12 -7.45 0.18 5.75
N ASP A 13 -8.40 -0.68 5.40
CA ASP A 13 -8.30 -1.56 4.23
C ASP A 13 -8.22 -0.77 2.92
N SER A 14 -9.09 0.23 2.75
CA SER A 14 -9.08 1.09 1.55
C SER A 14 -7.82 1.94 1.45
N CYS A 15 -7.31 2.41 2.59
CA CYS A 15 -6.04 3.13 2.66
C CYS A 15 -4.87 2.21 2.30
N VAL A 16 -4.82 0.99 2.86
CA VAL A 16 -3.75 0.02 2.57
C VAL A 16 -3.76 -0.33 1.09
N SER A 17 -4.91 -0.65 0.49
CA SER A 17 -4.99 -0.91 -0.95
C SER A 17 -4.52 0.27 -1.80
N ALA A 18 -4.97 1.49 -1.48
CA ALA A 18 -4.56 2.70 -2.20
C ALA A 18 -3.07 3.00 -2.04
N LEU A 19 -2.51 2.75 -0.86
CA LEU A 19 -1.10 2.97 -0.54
C LEU A 19 -0.22 1.93 -1.23
N THR A 20 -0.62 0.66 -1.25
CA THR A 20 0.05 -0.40 -2.01
C THR A 20 0.08 -0.07 -3.50
N ASP A 21 -1.06 0.29 -4.11
CA ASP A 21 -1.10 0.70 -5.53
C ASP A 21 -0.15 1.89 -5.80
N THR A 22 -0.16 2.88 -4.90
CA THR A 22 0.71 4.06 -5.01
C THR A 22 2.19 3.67 -4.94
N LEU A 23 2.58 2.82 -3.98
CA LEU A 23 3.96 2.39 -3.80
C LEU A 23 4.46 1.51 -4.95
N VAL A 24 3.64 0.57 -5.43
CA VAL A 24 3.99 -0.27 -6.58
C VAL A 24 4.22 0.59 -7.83
N ARG A 25 3.38 1.61 -8.06
CA ARG A 25 3.55 2.55 -9.18
C ARG A 25 4.77 3.46 -9.05
N ILE A 26 5.14 3.84 -7.82
CA ILE A 26 6.38 4.59 -7.57
C ILE A 26 7.61 3.72 -7.90
N ASP A 27 7.58 2.44 -7.51
CA ASP A 27 8.71 1.51 -7.73
C ASP A 27 8.79 0.99 -9.17
N ARG A 28 7.65 0.87 -9.88
CA ARG A 28 7.56 0.46 -11.29
C ARG A 28 6.84 1.51 -12.16
N PRO A 29 7.50 2.64 -12.47
CA PRO A 29 6.87 3.70 -13.29
C PRO A 29 6.62 3.28 -14.75
N ASN A 30 7.34 2.28 -15.27
CA ASN A 30 7.33 1.90 -16.70
C ASN A 30 6.81 0.48 -16.99
N SER A 31 6.35 -0.27 -15.98
CA SER A 31 5.83 -1.62 -16.23
C SER A 31 4.37 -1.53 -16.68
N SER A 32 4.10 -1.87 -17.94
CA SER A 32 2.75 -2.08 -18.48
C SER A 32 2.09 -3.38 -17.96
N GLU A 33 2.86 -4.18 -17.23
CA GLU A 33 2.44 -5.43 -16.62
C GLU A 33 1.47 -5.15 -15.47
N GLN A 34 0.25 -5.69 -15.59
CA GLN A 34 -0.75 -5.64 -14.52
C GLN A 34 -0.30 -6.54 -13.37
N VAL A 35 0.50 -5.97 -12.45
CA VAL A 35 0.86 -6.64 -11.21
C VAL A 35 -0.42 -6.90 -10.42
N ASN A 36 -0.64 -8.17 -10.08
CA ASN A 36 -1.77 -8.55 -9.22
C ASN A 36 -1.54 -7.98 -7.80
N LEU A 37 -2.23 -6.89 -7.47
CA LEU A 37 -2.12 -6.23 -6.16
C LEU A 37 -2.84 -7.01 -5.04
N ALA A 38 -3.78 -7.89 -5.38
CA ALA A 38 -4.57 -8.67 -4.43
C ALA A 38 -3.73 -9.48 -3.43
N PRO A 39 -2.74 -10.29 -3.84
CA PRO A 39 -1.88 -11.02 -2.89
C PRO A 39 -1.05 -10.10 -2.00
N ILE A 40 -0.56 -8.97 -2.54
CA ILE A 40 0.23 -7.99 -1.78
C ILE A 40 -0.62 -7.34 -0.68
N VAL A 41 -1.83 -6.90 -1.02
CA VAL A 41 -2.77 -6.31 -0.06
C VAL A 41 -3.17 -7.33 1.00
N ALA A 42 -3.46 -8.57 0.60
CA ALA A 42 -3.80 -9.64 1.53
C ALA A 42 -2.63 -9.97 2.48
N PHE A 43 -1.39 -9.97 1.98
CA PHE A 43 -0.20 -10.15 2.81
C PHE A 43 -0.01 -9.02 3.84
N LEU A 44 -0.21 -7.76 3.43
CA LEU A 44 -0.16 -6.62 4.36
C LEU A 44 -1.27 -6.71 5.41
N GLN A 45 -2.50 -7.03 5.01
CA GLN A 45 -3.62 -7.20 5.94
C GLN A 45 -3.36 -8.34 6.92
N ALA A 46 -2.84 -9.48 6.46
CA ALA A 46 -2.47 -10.61 7.31
C ALA A 46 -1.34 -10.24 8.28
N THR A 47 -0.37 -9.44 7.83
CA THR A 47 0.71 -8.93 8.67
C THR A 47 0.16 -8.03 9.78
N LEU A 48 -0.70 -7.07 9.45
CA LEU A 48 -1.36 -6.19 10.41
C LEU A 48 -2.28 -6.97 11.37
N ALA A 49 -2.93 -8.03 10.89
CA ALA A 49 -3.73 -8.93 11.70
C ALA A 49 -2.89 -9.79 12.66
N ARG A 50 -1.63 -10.13 12.30
CA ARG A 50 -0.72 -10.86 13.19
C ARG A 50 -0.06 -9.98 14.26
N MET A 51 -0.18 -8.65 14.17
CA MET A 51 0.40 -7.76 15.19
C MET A 51 -0.32 -7.90 16.55
N PRO A 52 0.41 -7.73 17.67
CA PRO A 52 -0.18 -7.63 19.00
C PRO A 52 -1.26 -6.53 19.06
N ASP A 53 -2.30 -6.71 19.87
CA ASP A 53 -3.49 -5.85 19.82
C ASP A 53 -3.21 -4.36 20.06
N TYR A 54 -2.23 -4.04 20.91
CA TYR A 54 -1.77 -2.67 21.15
C TYR A 54 -1.14 -2.03 19.89
N LEU A 55 -0.31 -2.79 19.15
CA LEU A 55 0.28 -2.35 17.89
C LEU A 55 -0.78 -2.24 16.81
N ARG A 56 -1.73 -3.18 16.76
CA ARG A 56 -2.85 -3.13 15.80
C ARG A 56 -3.67 -1.86 15.99
N LEU A 57 -3.96 -1.47 17.24
CA LEU A 57 -4.66 -0.23 17.54
C LEU A 57 -3.86 1.00 17.11
N VAL A 58 -2.58 1.05 17.46
CA VAL A 58 -1.68 2.16 17.08
C VAL A 58 -1.60 2.31 15.56
N PHE A 59 -1.36 1.22 14.83
CA PHE A 59 -1.33 1.24 13.37
C PHE A 59 -2.67 1.68 12.78
N ARG A 60 -3.81 1.19 13.28
CA ARG A 60 -5.13 1.67 12.85
C ARG A 60 -5.28 3.17 13.02
N ILE A 61 -4.90 3.72 14.18
CA ILE A 61 -4.95 5.15 14.44
C ILE A 61 -4.02 5.91 13.47
N LEU A 62 -2.79 5.43 13.27
CA LEU A 62 -1.87 6.07 12.31
C LEU A 62 -2.40 6.02 10.88
N THR A 63 -2.95 4.90 10.43
CA THR A 63 -3.54 4.76 9.09
C THR A 63 -4.75 5.69 8.94
N LEU A 64 -5.59 5.83 9.98
CA LEU A 64 -6.71 6.77 9.98
C LEU A 64 -6.24 8.21 9.94
N VAL A 65 -5.22 8.58 10.73
CA VAL A 65 -4.63 9.92 10.70
C VAL A 65 -4.03 10.21 9.32
N PHE A 66 -3.38 9.22 8.70
CA PHE A 66 -2.84 9.35 7.34
C PHE A 66 -3.94 9.53 6.29
N ASP A 67 -5.01 8.74 6.35
CA ASP A 67 -6.14 8.84 5.40
C ASP A 67 -6.98 10.10 5.62
N ALA A 68 -7.05 10.60 6.86
CA ALA A 68 -7.73 11.85 7.22
C ALA A 68 -6.87 13.10 7.03
N TRP A 69 -5.55 12.99 6.90
CA TRP A 69 -4.67 14.12 6.63
C TRP A 69 -5.09 14.94 5.39
N PRO A 70 -5.38 14.32 4.23
CA PRO A 70 -5.86 15.06 3.05
C PRO A 70 -7.32 15.50 3.16
N LEU A 71 -8.12 14.97 4.11
CA LEU A 71 -9.43 15.58 4.42
C LEU A 71 -9.25 17.01 4.94
N ILE A 72 -8.26 17.23 5.80
CA ILE A 72 -7.98 18.55 6.39
C ILE A 72 -7.40 19.52 5.34
N VAL A 73 -6.61 19.02 4.39
CA VAL A 73 -5.90 19.86 3.39
C VAL A 73 -6.69 20.04 2.08
N SER A 74 -7.48 19.06 1.67
CA SER A 74 -8.12 19.00 0.34
C SER A 74 -9.59 18.57 0.35
N GLY A 75 -10.16 18.28 1.52
CA GLY A 75 -11.57 17.88 1.67
C GLY A 75 -11.91 16.47 1.18
N ARG A 76 -10.92 15.64 0.82
CA ARG A 76 -11.12 14.25 0.38
C ARG A 76 -10.11 13.31 1.05
N PRO A 77 -10.50 12.07 1.40
CA PRO A 77 -9.60 11.11 2.03
C PRO A 77 -8.57 10.57 1.03
N PHE A 78 -7.44 10.06 1.54
CA PHE A 78 -6.29 9.64 0.73
C PHE A 78 -6.68 8.60 -0.33
N HIS A 79 -7.50 7.62 0.06
CA HIS A 79 -7.98 6.57 -0.85
C HIS A 79 -8.88 7.07 -1.99
N ARG A 80 -9.36 8.33 -1.97
CA ARG A 80 -10.11 8.96 -3.08
C ARG A 80 -9.31 10.02 -3.85
N LEU A 81 -8.09 10.31 -3.42
CA LEU A 81 -7.21 11.21 -4.17
C LEU A 81 -6.82 10.56 -5.51
N ASP A 82 -6.58 11.40 -6.51
CA ASP A 82 -5.90 10.96 -7.73
C ASP A 82 -4.52 10.43 -7.40
N LEU A 83 -4.04 9.48 -8.21
CA LEU A 83 -2.74 8.86 -8.02
C LEU A 83 -1.61 9.89 -7.86
N ALA A 84 -1.56 10.93 -8.70
CA ALA A 84 -0.55 11.99 -8.59
C ALA A 84 -0.57 12.70 -7.23
N ARG A 85 -1.77 12.90 -6.64
CA ARG A 85 -1.93 13.50 -5.32
C ARG A 85 -1.57 12.53 -4.20
N ARG A 86 -1.83 11.23 -4.38
CA ARG A 86 -1.37 10.19 -3.44
C ARG A 86 0.16 10.15 -3.38
N ILE A 87 0.81 10.18 -4.55
CA ILE A 87 2.28 10.21 -4.65
C ILE A 87 2.83 11.45 -3.94
N ASP A 88 2.32 12.66 -4.23
CA ASP A 88 2.76 13.90 -3.56
C ASP A 88 2.59 13.83 -2.03
N GLN A 89 1.50 13.25 -1.53
CA GLN A 89 1.33 13.05 -0.09
C GLN A 89 2.36 12.09 0.50
N VAL A 90 2.60 10.95 -0.15
CA VAL A 90 3.60 9.96 0.28
C VAL A 90 4.99 10.60 0.31
N GLU A 91 5.37 11.33 -0.74
CA GLU A 91 6.65 12.03 -0.81
C GLU A 91 6.78 13.12 0.26
N ARG A 92 5.71 13.89 0.53
CA ARG A 92 5.69 14.90 1.59
C ARG A 92 5.86 14.29 2.98
N TRP A 93 5.23 13.15 3.23
CA TRP A 93 5.38 12.42 4.49
C TRP A 93 6.78 11.82 4.62
N GLN A 94 7.35 11.31 3.51
CA GLN A 94 8.71 10.80 3.46
C GLN A 94 9.76 11.91 3.68
N ARG A 95 9.54 13.11 3.14
CA ARG A 95 10.42 14.28 3.32
C ARG A 95 10.13 15.08 4.60
N SER A 96 9.16 14.65 5.41
CA SER A 96 8.80 15.35 6.64
C SER A 96 9.88 15.18 7.71
N ARG A 97 10.14 16.22 8.50
CA ARG A 97 11.06 16.17 9.67
C ARG A 97 10.53 15.30 10.82
N LEU A 98 9.29 14.84 10.75
CA LEU A 98 8.66 14.02 11.78
C LEU A 98 9.01 12.55 11.57
N THR A 99 9.84 12.00 12.46
CA THR A 99 10.35 10.62 12.39
C THR A 99 9.25 9.58 12.25
N PHE A 100 8.10 9.77 12.91
CA PHE A 100 6.98 8.83 12.82
C PHE A 100 6.37 8.77 11.42
N ARG A 101 6.32 9.88 10.67
CA ARG A 101 5.75 9.94 9.32
C ARG A 101 6.65 9.19 8.34
N GLN A 102 7.94 9.49 8.41
CA GLN A 102 8.94 8.82 7.60
C GLN A 102 8.99 7.32 7.92
N ALA A 103 8.97 6.95 9.20
CA ALA A 103 8.97 5.56 9.63
C ALA A 103 7.72 4.81 9.16
N LEU A 104 6.53 5.44 9.19
CA LEU A 104 5.30 4.85 8.67
C LEU A 104 5.42 4.53 7.17
N ILE A 105 5.86 5.50 6.37
CA ILE A 105 6.04 5.32 4.92
C ILE A 105 7.13 4.28 4.64
N ALA A 106 8.26 4.34 5.34
CA ALA A 106 9.35 3.38 5.18
C ALA A 106 8.90 1.95 5.53
N PHE A 107 8.15 1.79 6.62
CA PHE A 107 7.56 0.51 7.03
C PHE A 107 6.67 -0.05 5.92
N TYR A 108 5.64 0.68 5.48
CA TYR A 108 4.75 0.19 4.43
C TYR A 108 5.48 -0.06 3.11
N ARG A 109 6.45 0.79 2.75
CA ARG A 109 7.28 0.59 1.57
C ARG A 109 8.07 -0.71 1.64
N SER A 110 8.74 -0.98 2.75
CA SER A 110 9.46 -2.25 2.94
C SER A 110 8.55 -3.46 2.83
N PHE A 111 7.35 -3.41 3.41
CA PHE A 111 6.38 -4.52 3.30
C PHE A 111 5.85 -4.71 1.88
N VAL A 112 5.53 -3.63 1.17
CA VAL A 112 5.06 -3.69 -0.21
C VAL A 112 6.15 -4.23 -1.14
N ILE A 113 7.38 -3.76 -0.99
CA ILE A 113 8.53 -4.26 -1.76
C ILE A 113 8.75 -5.74 -1.44
N PHE A 114 8.78 -6.11 -0.16
CA PHE A 114 8.95 -7.51 0.24
C PHE A 114 7.87 -8.43 -0.33
N ALA A 115 6.61 -8.01 -0.27
CA ALA A 115 5.49 -8.75 -0.84
C ALA A 115 5.55 -8.81 -2.37
N LEU A 116 5.94 -7.72 -3.04
CA LEU A 116 6.11 -7.66 -4.49
C LEU A 116 7.19 -8.65 -4.94
N TYR A 117 8.36 -8.65 -4.31
CA TYR A 117 9.43 -9.61 -4.61
C TYR A 117 9.04 -11.05 -4.25
N SER A 118 8.27 -11.25 -3.18
CA SER A 118 7.76 -12.58 -2.84
C SER A 118 6.79 -13.13 -3.89
N GLU A 119 6.00 -12.28 -4.54
CA GLU A 119 5.11 -12.70 -5.63
C GLU A 119 5.90 -12.95 -6.92
N LEU A 120 6.85 -12.06 -7.26
CA LEU A 120 7.71 -12.25 -8.43
C LEU A 120 8.52 -13.56 -8.34
N ASN A 121 9.06 -13.89 -7.17
CA ASN A 121 9.76 -15.16 -6.96
C ASN A 121 8.85 -16.38 -7.11
N LYS A 122 7.55 -16.26 -6.80
CA LYS A 122 6.58 -17.35 -7.04
C LYS A 122 6.28 -17.52 -8.52
N GLU A 123 6.23 -16.42 -9.28
CA GLU A 123 6.02 -16.44 -10.73
C GLU A 123 7.24 -17.02 -11.47
N GLU A 124 8.48 -16.67 -11.06
CA GLU A 124 9.70 -17.27 -11.60
C GLU A 124 9.79 -18.77 -11.32
N THR A 125 9.47 -19.21 -10.10
CA THR A 125 9.42 -20.65 -9.81
C THR A 125 8.33 -21.36 -10.60
N ALA A 126 7.15 -20.76 -10.81
CA ALA A 126 6.12 -21.34 -11.67
C ALA A 126 6.54 -21.41 -13.16
N SER A 127 7.29 -20.42 -13.64
CA SER A 127 7.80 -20.37 -15.03
C SER A 127 8.95 -21.36 -15.26
N ASP A 128 9.86 -21.52 -14.29
CA ASP A 128 10.96 -22.48 -14.35
C ASP A 128 10.47 -23.93 -14.33
N PHE A 129 9.35 -24.21 -13.65
CA PHE A 129 8.72 -25.53 -13.68
C PHE A 129 8.08 -25.86 -15.05
N CYS A 130 7.63 -24.86 -15.81
CA CYS A 130 7.09 -25.07 -17.16
C CYS A 130 8.19 -25.26 -18.22
N THR A 131 9.42 -24.79 -17.98
CA THR A 131 10.53 -24.85 -18.94
C THR A 131 11.40 -26.11 -18.80
N LYS A 132 11.18 -26.90 -17.75
CA LYS A 132 11.90 -28.16 -17.48
C LYS A 132 11.11 -29.43 -17.84
N GLN A 133 10.02 -29.29 -18.59
CA GLN A 133 9.17 -30.41 -19.00
C GLN A 133 9.19 -30.63 -20.52
N ASP A 134 10.35 -30.41 -21.15
CA ASP A 134 10.67 -30.82 -22.53
C ASP A 134 11.93 -31.71 -22.53
#